data_AF-A0A7C6F1V5-F1
#
_entry.id   AF-A0A7C6F1V5-F1
#
_cell.length_a   1.000
_cell.length_b   1.000
_cell.length_c   1.000
_cell.angle_alpha   90.00
_cell.angle_beta   90.00
_cell.angle_gamma   90.00
#
_symmetry.space_group_name_H-M   'P 1'
#
loop_
_entity.id
_entity.type
_entity.pdbx_description
1 polymer ?
#
loop_
_entity_poly.entity_id
_entity_poly.type
_entity_poly.pdbx_seq_one_letter_code
_entity_poly.pdbx_strand_id
1 'polypeptide(L)' 'MSQLKRLQRRRLRRVFRVRNKLRKVSNRPRLSVFRSNKHIYAQVIDDRQGRTLVAASTVEPAIREMVNGYGGNVKAAAV' A
#
# COMPACT_ATOMS: atom_id res chain seq x y z
N MET A 1 16.97 -4.92 -20.40
CA MET A 1 16.03 -4.92 -19.24
C MET A 1 14.61 -4.80 -19.75
N SER A 2 13.70 -5.72 -19.41
CA SER A 2 12.30 -5.63 -19.88
C SER A 2 11.60 -4.36 -19.36
N GLN A 3 10.62 -3.88 -20.12
CA GLN A 3 9.83 -2.68 -19.79
C GLN A 3 9.22 -2.75 -18.37
N LEU A 4 8.76 -3.93 -17.96
CA LEU A 4 8.24 -4.19 -16.63
C LEU A 4 9.29 -3.98 -15.53
N LYS A 5 10.51 -4.50 -15.71
CA LYS A 5 11.62 -4.31 -14.77
C LYS A 5 11.98 -2.82 -14.62
N ARG A 6 11.87 -2.03 -15.69
CA ARG A 6 12.10 -0.57 -15.65
C ARG A 6 11.05 0.15 -14.79
N LEU A 7 9.77 -0.17 -14.96
CA LEU A 7 8.68 0.42 -14.17
C LEU A 7 8.78 0.04 -12.69
N GLN A 8 9.09 -1.23 -12.40
CA GLN A 8 9.31 -1.71 -11.04
C GLN A 8 10.48 -0.98 -10.36
N ARG A 9 11.63 -0.83 -11.03
CA ARG A 9 12.76 -0.05 -10.49
C ARG A 9 12.38 1.40 -10.21
N ARG A 10 11.64 2.08 -11.11
CA ARG A 10 11.17 3.46 -10.88
C ARG A 10 10.24 3.54 -9.67
N ARG A 11 9.38 2.54 -9.46
CA ARG A 11 8.51 2.47 -8.27
C ARG A 11 9.35 2.30 -7.00
N LEU A 12 10.27 1.33 -6.97
CA LEU A 12 11.11 1.05 -5.81
C LEU A 12 11.96 2.26 -5.41
N ARG A 13 12.55 2.97 -6.37
CA ARG A 13 13.30 4.22 -6.10
C ARG A 13 12.44 5.29 -5.43
N ARG A 14 11.21 5.51 -5.93
CA ARG A 14 10.27 6.47 -5.33
C ARG A 14 9.90 6.07 -3.91
N VAL A 15 9.58 4.79 -3.71
CA VAL A 15 9.21 4.23 -2.40
C VAL A 15 10.37 4.40 -1.41
N PHE A 16 11.59 4.05 -1.78
CA PHE A 16 12.78 4.19 -0.94
C PHE A 16 13.02 5.65 -0.53
N ARG A 17 12.96 6.58 -1.49
CA ARG A 17 13.14 8.02 -1.23
C ARG A 17 12.14 8.54 -0.20
N VAL A 18 10.86 8.20 -0.35
CA VAL A 18 9.80 8.64 0.58
C VAL A 18 9.96 7.98 1.95
N ARG A 19 10.21 6.66 2.00
CA ARG A 19 10.38 5.93 3.26
C ARG A 19 11.59 6.39 4.06
N ASN A 20 12.71 6.72 3.41
CA ASN A 20 13.89 7.24 4.09
C ASN A 20 13.63 8.57 4.79
N LYS A 21 12.83 9.45 4.18
CA LYS A 21 12.42 10.71 4.82
C LYS A 21 11.49 10.43 6.01
N LEU A 22 10.49 9.57 5.83
CA LEU A 22 9.51 9.25 6.88
C LEU A 22 10.15 8.64 8.14
N ARG A 23 11.10 7.71 7.96
CA ARG A 23 11.83 7.07 9.09
C ARG A 23 12.64 8.05 9.93
N LYS A 24 13.12 9.14 9.33
CA LYS A 24 13.96 10.14 10.03
C LYS A 24 13.14 11.22 10.75
N VAL A 25 11.89 11.43 10.33
CA VAL A 25 11.07 12.58 10.75
C VAL A 25 9.96 12.18 11.73
N SER A 26 9.50 10.94 11.72
CA SER A 26 8.23 10.56 12.35
C SER A 26 8.39 9.50 13.44
N ASN A 27 7.93 9.81 14.65
CA ASN A 27 7.61 8.83 15.70
C ASN A 27 6.26 8.12 15.46
N ARG A 28 5.58 8.40 14.35
CA ARG A 28 4.27 7.82 14.00
C ARG A 28 4.43 6.63 13.06
N PRO A 29 3.59 5.58 13.21
CA PRO A 29 3.52 4.48 12.25
C PRO A 29 3.26 4.97 10.83
N ARG A 30 3.86 4.30 9.83
CA ARG A 30 3.66 4.65 8.41
C ARG A 30 2.48 3.90 7.81
N LEU A 31 1.71 4.58 6.98
CA LEU A 31 0.74 3.94 6.08
C LEU A 31 1.44 3.50 4.78
N SER A 32 1.25 2.24 4.38
CA SER A 32 1.81 1.65 3.18
C SER A 32 0.69 1.15 2.29
N VAL A 33 0.54 1.77 1.12
CA VAL A 33 -0.50 1.40 0.14
C VAL A 33 0.11 0.72 -1.08
N PHE A 34 -0.46 -0.42 -1.47
CA PHE A 34 -0.18 -1.11 -2.72
C PHE A 34 -1.47 -1.22 -3.52
N ARG A 35 -1.46 -0.69 -4.75
CA ARG A 35 -2.57 -0.83 -5.71
C ARG A 35 -2.14 -1.74 -6.86
N SER A 36 -2.94 -2.77 -7.11
CA SER A 36 -2.90 -3.59 -8.32
C SER A 36 -3.97 -3.12 -9.30
N ASN A 37 -4.09 -3.78 -10.45
CA ASN A 37 -5.15 -3.44 -11.41
C ASN A 37 -6.56 -3.76 -10.88
N LYS A 38 -6.70 -4.67 -9.89
CA LYS A 38 -8.00 -5.14 -9.40
C LYS A 38 -8.25 -4.88 -7.92
N HIS A 39 -7.20 -4.68 -7.12
CA HIS A 39 -7.28 -4.64 -5.67
C HIS A 39 -6.38 -3.56 -5.07
N ILE A 40 -6.77 -3.08 -3.90
CA ILE A 40 -5.98 -2.18 -3.06
C ILE A 40 -5.68 -2.90 -1.74
N TYR A 41 -4.47 -2.69 -1.25
CA TYR A 41 -3.96 -3.21 0.01
C TYR A 41 -3.33 -2.05 0.79
N ALA A 42 -3.67 -1.94 2.07
CA ALA A 42 -3.17 -0.92 2.97
C ALA A 42 -2.66 -1.56 4.26
N GLN A 43 -1.55 -1.04 4.79
CA GLN A 43 -0.94 -1.50 6.04
C GLN A 43 -0.44 -0.33 6.86
N VAL A 44 -0.72 -0.33 8.16
CA VAL A 44 -0.12 0.58 9.13
C VAL A 44 1.04 -0.14 9.81
N ILE A 45 2.25 0.39 9.68
CA ILE A 45 3.48 -0.29 10.08
C ILE A 45 4.28 0.60 11.04
N ASP A 46 4.66 0.04 12.18
CA ASP A 46 5.69 0.61 13.05
C ASP A 46 7.07 0.23 12.52
N ASP A 47 7.79 1.20 11.95
CA ASP A 47 9.14 0.98 11.41
C ASP A 47 10.22 0.81 12.49
N ARG A 48 9.98 1.20 13.75
CA ARG A 48 10.94 1.03 14.85
C ARG A 48 10.96 -0.42 15.33
N GLN A 49 9.76 -0.98 15.51
CA GLN A 49 9.59 -2.39 15.90
C GLN A 49 9.59 -3.34 14.70
N GLY A 50 9.44 -2.82 13.47
CA GLY A 50 9.31 -3.62 12.26
C GLY A 50 8.00 -4.40 12.18
N ARG A 51 6.96 -3.98 12.91
CA ARG A 51 5.69 -4.70 13.03
C ARG A 51 4.56 -4.00 12.28
N THR A 52 3.74 -4.79 11.59
CA THR A 52 2.47 -4.31 11.03
C THR A 52 1.44 -4.29 12.14
N LEU A 53 0.87 -3.11 12.42
CA LEU A 53 -0.14 -2.93 13.46
C LEU A 53 -1.53 -3.32 12.95
N VAL A 54 -1.85 -2.89 11.72
CA VAL A 54 -3.14 -3.17 11.07
C VAL A 54 -2.92 -3.37 9.57
N ALA A 55 -3.69 -4.27 8.97
CA ALA A 55 -3.77 -4.46 7.53
C ALA A 55 -5.24 -4.44 7.11
N ALA A 56 -5.51 -3.89 5.93
CA ALA A 56 -6.82 -3.89 5.30
C ALA A 56 -6.67 -4.05 3.79
N SER A 57 -7.61 -4.76 3.16
CA SER A 57 -7.57 -4.99 1.71
C SER A 57 -8.95 -5.19 1.12
N THR A 58 -9.12 -4.77 -0.14
CA THR A 58 -10.36 -5.01 -0.90
C THR A 58 -10.64 -6.50 -1.19
N VAL A 59 -9.77 -7.40 -0.73
CA VAL A 59 -9.93 -8.86 -0.86
C VAL A 59 -10.57 -9.45 0.40
N GLU A 60 -10.50 -8.76 1.54
CA GLU A 60 -11.15 -9.21 2.78
C GLU A 60 -12.66 -9.35 2.58
N PRO A 61 -13.30 -10.43 3.09
CA PRO A 61 -14.71 -10.71 2.86
C PRO A 61 -15.63 -9.52 3.18
N ALA A 62 -15.42 -8.89 4.35
CA ALA A 62 -16.21 -7.76 4.81
C ALA A 62 -16.18 -6.57 3.84
N ILE A 63 -15.02 -6.29 3.23
CA ILE A 63 -14.86 -5.19 2.28
C ILE A 63 -15.32 -5.63 0.89
N ARG A 64 -15.02 -6.86 0.49
CA ARG A 64 -15.34 -7.41 -0.83
C ARG A 64 -16.85 -7.43 -1.11
N GLU A 65 -17.67 -7.68 -0.10
CA GLU A 65 -19.14 -7.58 -0.25
C GLU A 65 -19.60 -6.14 -0.52
N MET A 66 -18.91 -5.15 0.06
CA MET A 66 -19.19 -3.74 -0.16
C MET A 66 -18.67 -3.25 -1.53
N VAL A 67 -17.59 -3.85 -2.04
CA VAL A 67 -17.04 -3.53 -3.36
C VAL A 67 -17.45 -4.59 -4.39
N ASN A 68 -18.51 -4.32 -5.14
CA ASN A 68 -19.08 -5.12 -6.24
C ASN A 68 -18.04 -5.68 -7.25
N GLY A 69 -17.20 -6.64 -6.85
CA GLY A 69 -16.19 -7.34 -7.65
C GLY A 69 -14.89 -6.57 -7.97
N TYR A 70 -14.90 -5.24 -8.06
CA TYR A 70 -13.72 -4.44 -8.49
C TYR A 70 -13.22 -3.45 -7.42
N GLY A 71 -12.09 -3.79 -6.80
CA GLY A 71 -11.46 -3.03 -5.72
C GLY A 71 -10.38 -2.01 -6.16
N GLY A 72 -10.14 -1.85 -7.46
CA GLY A 72 -9.02 -1.05 -7.99
C GLY A 72 -9.33 0.43 -8.22
N ASN A 73 -10.52 0.90 -7.85
CA ASN A 73 -11.06 2.24 -8.16
C ASN A 73 -11.16 3.15 -6.92
N VAL A 74 -11.57 4.40 -7.13
CA VAL A 74 -11.73 5.41 -6.07
C VAL A 74 -12.83 5.04 -5.07
N LYS A 75 -13.94 4.46 -5.55
CA LYS A 75 -15.06 4.03 -4.68
C LYS A 75 -14.61 2.97 -3.69
N ALA A 76 -13.86 1.97 -4.16
CA ALA A 76 -13.27 0.91 -3.35
C ALA A 76 -12.27 1.41 -2.30
N ALA A 77 -11.61 2.54 -2.54
CA ALA A 77 -10.63 3.10 -1.63
C ALA A 77 -11.27 3.95 -0.51
N ALA A 78 -12.53 4.35 -0.69
CA ALA A 78 -13.28 5.12 0.29
C ALA A 78 -14.06 4.24 1.28
N VAL A 79 -14.22 2.96 0.94
CA VAL A 79 -14.76 1.90 1.78
C VAL A 79 -13.66 1.36 2.67
#